data_AF-A0A7R9XFA7-F1
#
_entry.id   AF-A0A7R9XFA7-F1
#
_cell.length_a   1.000
_cell.length_b   1.000
_cell.length_c   1.000
_cell.angle_alpha   90.00
_cell.angle_beta   90.00
_cell.angle_gamma   90.00
#
_symmetry.space_group_name_H-M   'P 1'
#
loop_
_entity.id
_entity.type
_entity.pdbx_description
1 polymer ?
#
loop_
_entity_poly.entity_id
_entity_poly.type
_entity_poly.pdbx_seq_one_letter_code
_entity_poly.pdbx_strand_id
1 'polypeptide(L)'
;DAISFMTESDVYIAGVGLFGGRGEYVAKIKLYDLGRDGGKHEADSQLLAETDDITYECGAQERYMVHFDEPVAAVSGRWYTIWARIDGPSSDCGTDGRSSVTTDDGVVFHFKNSHKCNNGTDVLSGQIPVIIYYLKAPKISSTTKLISQKEKVHILSQDFCLNINSECFQALLELLQWSWESLKSG
;
A
#
# COMPACT_ATOMS: atom_id res chain seq x y z
N ASP A 1 2.55 13.09 -13.42
CA ASP A 1 1.75 13.23 -12.17
C ASP A 1 2.59 12.92 -10.94
N ALA A 2 2.25 13.51 -9.79
CA ALA A 2 2.91 13.18 -8.52
C ALA A 2 2.03 13.52 -7.32
N ILE A 3 2.15 12.71 -6.26
CA ILE A 3 1.51 12.95 -4.97
C ILE A 3 2.49 12.64 -3.84
N SER A 4 2.51 13.50 -2.82
CA SER A 4 3.34 13.29 -1.64
C SER A 4 2.49 12.68 -0.52
N PHE A 5 3.05 11.69 0.19
CA PHE A 5 2.36 11.00 1.27
C PHE A 5 3.27 10.78 2.48
N MET A 6 2.65 10.52 3.64
CA MET A 6 3.30 10.10 4.87
C MET A 6 2.37 9.13 5.60
N THR A 7 2.93 8.12 6.27
CA THR A 7 2.17 7.14 7.04
C THR A 7 2.44 7.28 8.53
N GLU A 8 1.44 6.98 9.36
CA GLU A 8 1.62 6.90 10.81
C GLU A 8 2.17 5.53 11.27
N SER A 9 2.29 4.58 10.34
CA SER A 9 2.90 3.26 10.57
C SER A 9 4.08 3.02 9.63
N ASP A 10 5.03 2.19 10.07
CA ASP A 10 6.05 1.66 9.17
C ASP A 10 5.39 0.70 8.16
N VAL A 11 5.65 0.92 6.87
CA VAL A 11 5.10 0.10 5.79
C VAL A 11 6.18 -0.22 4.75
N TYR A 12 5.89 -1.16 3.87
CA TYR A 12 6.62 -1.33 2.61
C TYR A 12 5.75 -0.86 1.46
N ILE A 13 6.27 0.02 0.62
CA ILE A 13 5.60 0.50 -0.59
C ILE A 13 5.98 -0.42 -1.74
N ALA A 14 4.99 -1.14 -2.26
CA ALA A 14 5.19 -2.15 -3.30
C ALA A 14 4.92 -1.61 -4.71
N GLY A 15 4.16 -0.53 -4.84
CA GLY A 15 3.73 -0.03 -6.13
C GLY A 15 2.54 0.92 -6.04
N VAL A 16 1.92 1.17 -7.17
CA VAL A 16 0.79 2.09 -7.31
C VAL A 16 -0.23 1.56 -8.32
N GLY A 17 -1.47 1.98 -8.19
CA GLY A 17 -2.46 1.84 -9.27
C GLY A 17 -2.55 3.12 -10.08
N LEU A 18 -2.69 2.99 -11.39
CA LEU A 18 -2.83 4.10 -12.34
C LEU A 18 -4.14 3.97 -13.11
N PHE A 19 -4.79 5.10 -13.40
CA PHE A 19 -5.91 5.10 -14.35
C PHE A 19 -5.41 4.95 -15.79
N GLY A 20 -6.27 4.38 -16.63
CA GLY A 20 -6.14 4.31 -18.08
C GLY A 20 -7.51 4.52 -18.73
N GLY A 21 -8.01 3.50 -19.41
CA GLY A 21 -9.43 3.43 -19.83
C GLY A 21 -9.72 3.78 -21.28
N ARG A 22 -8.76 4.34 -22.03
CA ARG A 22 -9.01 4.84 -23.41
C ARG A 22 -7.95 4.42 -24.43
N GLY A 23 -7.30 3.28 -24.18
CA GLY A 23 -6.31 2.67 -25.06
C GLY A 23 -5.05 2.26 -24.32
N GLU A 24 -3.95 2.22 -25.05
CA GLU A 24 -2.65 1.83 -24.54
C GLU A 24 -1.87 3.03 -23.99
N TYR A 25 -1.14 2.78 -22.90
CA TYR A 25 -0.31 3.75 -22.20
C TYR A 25 1.09 3.16 -21.93
N VAL A 26 2.06 4.04 -21.73
CA VAL A 26 3.39 3.70 -21.22
C VAL A 26 3.60 4.44 -19.91
N ALA A 27 3.83 3.69 -18.83
CA ALA A 27 4.08 4.24 -17.50
C ALA A 27 5.52 4.08 -17.05
N LYS A 28 6.00 5.03 -16.26
CA LYS A 28 7.18 4.89 -15.40
C LYS A 28 6.87 5.48 -14.04
N ILE A 29 7.10 4.71 -12.98
CA ILE A 29 6.86 5.17 -11.60
C ILE A 29 8.18 5.34 -10.85
N LYS A 30 8.20 6.29 -9.92
CA LYS A 30 9.35 6.57 -9.05
C LYS A 30 8.87 6.86 -7.63
N LEU A 31 9.68 6.47 -6.65
CA LEU A 31 9.47 6.80 -5.24
C LEU A 31 10.66 7.61 -4.72
N TYR A 32 10.35 8.75 -4.09
CA TYR A 32 11.34 9.63 -3.48
C TYR A 32 11.15 9.72 -1.96
N ASP A 33 12.24 9.78 -1.20
CA ASP A 33 12.26 10.17 0.22
C ASP A 33 12.40 11.69 0.32
N LEU A 34 11.52 12.34 1.07
CA LEU A 34 11.57 13.77 1.40
C LEU A 34 12.02 14.03 2.85
N GLY A 35 12.21 12.97 3.65
CA GLY A 35 12.55 13.07 5.06
C GLY A 35 11.37 13.50 5.94
N ARG A 36 11.66 13.75 7.23
CA ARG A 36 10.64 14.12 8.23
C ARG A 36 10.08 15.52 7.99
N ASP A 37 10.92 16.45 7.55
CA ASP A 37 10.53 17.83 7.26
C ASP A 37 9.95 18.03 5.85
N GLY A 38 9.85 16.95 5.06
CA GLY A 38 9.28 16.94 3.72
C GLY A 38 7.86 17.48 3.63
N GLY A 39 7.12 17.49 4.75
CA GLY A 39 5.82 18.13 4.91
C GLY A 39 5.83 19.64 4.65
N LYS A 40 6.93 20.31 4.98
CA LYS A 40 7.10 21.77 4.87
C LYS A 40 7.96 22.17 3.68
N HIS A 41 9.06 21.44 3.45
CA HIS A 41 10.03 21.74 2.41
C HIS A 41 10.35 20.47 1.62
N GLU A 42 10.04 20.45 0.32
CA GLU A 42 10.42 19.33 -0.57
C GLU A 42 11.85 19.49 -1.14
N ALA A 43 12.72 20.25 -0.47
CA ALA A 43 14.12 20.40 -0.87
C ALA A 43 14.91 19.14 -0.47
N ASP A 44 15.77 18.66 -1.36
CA ASP A 44 16.63 17.47 -1.19
C ASP A 44 15.91 16.10 -1.15
N SER A 45 15.07 15.84 -2.15
CA SER A 45 14.45 14.51 -2.33
C SER A 45 15.45 13.45 -2.83
N GLN A 46 15.55 12.30 -2.17
CA GLN A 46 16.37 11.16 -2.61
C GLN A 46 15.52 10.15 -3.40
N LEU A 47 15.96 9.74 -4.59
CA LEU A 47 15.32 8.64 -5.33
C LEU A 47 15.57 7.31 -4.62
N LEU A 48 14.51 6.58 -4.28
CA LEU A 48 14.59 5.28 -3.61
C LEU A 48 14.37 4.10 -4.57
N ALA A 49 13.43 4.23 -5.49
CA ALA A 49 13.11 3.21 -6.47
C ALA A 49 12.51 3.83 -7.73
N GLU A 50 12.69 3.15 -8.85
CA GLU A 50 12.04 3.45 -10.12
C GLU A 50 11.79 2.17 -10.91
N THR A 51 10.84 2.20 -11.82
CA THR A 51 10.64 1.13 -12.81
C THR A 51 11.28 1.49 -14.14
N ASP A 52 11.43 0.48 -15.00
CA ASP A 52 11.52 0.70 -16.44
C ASP A 52 10.17 1.19 -17.01
N ASP A 53 10.15 1.44 -18.32
CA ASP A 53 8.92 1.78 -19.02
C ASP A 53 8.02 0.54 -19.14
N ILE A 54 6.78 0.68 -18.71
CA ILE A 54 5.80 -0.41 -18.63
C ILE A 54 4.61 -0.04 -19.52
N THR A 55 4.40 -0.83 -20.57
CA THR A 55 3.19 -0.71 -21.39
C THR A 55 2.01 -1.32 -20.65
N TYR A 56 0.90 -0.60 -20.57
CA TYR A 56 -0.30 -1.07 -19.92
C TYR A 56 -1.59 -0.58 -20.61
N GLU A 57 -2.65 -1.34 -20.39
CA GLU A 57 -4.02 -1.01 -20.78
C GLU A 57 -4.95 -1.51 -19.67
N CYS A 58 -6.02 -0.77 -19.39
CA CYS A 58 -7.08 -1.19 -18.48
C CYS A 58 -8.42 -0.61 -18.95
N GLY A 59 -9.53 -1.22 -18.52
CA GLY A 59 -10.87 -0.76 -18.84
C GLY A 59 -11.20 0.62 -18.25
N ALA A 60 -12.31 1.20 -18.71
CA ALA A 60 -12.82 2.46 -18.17
C ALA A 60 -13.12 2.31 -16.67
N GLN A 61 -12.70 3.29 -15.87
CA GLN A 61 -12.77 3.30 -14.40
C GLN A 61 -11.99 2.18 -13.67
N GLU A 62 -11.26 1.34 -14.39
CA GLU A 62 -10.32 0.37 -13.83
C GLU A 62 -8.97 1.02 -13.50
N ARG A 63 -8.15 0.27 -12.77
CA ARG A 63 -6.83 0.71 -12.33
C ARG A 63 -5.83 -0.38 -12.67
N TYR A 64 -4.76 -0.02 -13.37
CA TYR A 64 -3.66 -0.92 -13.63
C TYR A 64 -2.64 -0.83 -12.52
N MET A 65 -2.25 -1.97 -11.94
CA MET A 65 -1.30 -2.03 -10.83
C MET A 65 0.12 -2.13 -11.36
N VAL A 66 0.94 -1.14 -11.04
CA VAL A 66 2.36 -1.07 -11.39
C VAL A 66 3.19 -1.28 -10.12
N HIS A 67 4.06 -2.28 -10.12
CA HIS A 67 4.91 -2.64 -9.00
C HIS A 67 6.34 -2.15 -9.20
N PHE A 68 7.01 -1.80 -8.10
CA PHE A 68 8.47 -1.74 -8.07
C PHE A 68 9.05 -3.16 -8.07
N ASP A 69 10.30 -3.31 -8.51
CA ASP A 69 11.00 -4.61 -8.50
C ASP A 69 11.08 -5.20 -7.09
N GLU A 70 11.29 -4.34 -6.09
CA GLU A 70 11.29 -4.71 -4.68
C GLU A 70 10.49 -3.69 -3.85
N PRO A 71 9.70 -4.14 -2.84
CA PRO A 71 9.01 -3.23 -1.93
C PRO A 71 9.98 -2.35 -1.13
N VAL A 72 9.71 -1.04 -1.09
CA VAL A 72 10.57 -0.06 -0.43
C VAL A 72 10.08 0.24 0.98
N ALA A 73 10.94 0.13 1.98
CA ALA A 73 10.59 0.47 3.36
C ALA A 73 10.29 1.98 3.51
N ALA A 74 9.07 2.31 3.92
CA ALA A 74 8.67 3.65 4.33
C ALA A 74 8.51 3.70 5.86
N VAL A 75 9.19 4.65 6.49
CA VAL A 75 9.22 4.81 7.95
C VAL A 75 8.10 5.76 8.37
N SER A 76 7.42 5.42 9.45
CA SER A 76 6.39 6.27 10.05
C SER A 76 6.88 7.71 10.27
N GLY A 77 6.02 8.68 9.93
CA GLY A 77 6.28 10.10 10.11
C GLY A 77 7.30 10.71 9.13
N ARG A 78 7.78 9.96 8.14
CA ARG A 78 8.57 10.50 7.02
C ARG A 78 7.68 10.75 5.81
N TRP A 79 8.00 11.79 5.06
CA TRP A 79 7.32 12.12 3.82
C TRP A 79 8.02 11.49 2.63
N TYR A 80 7.22 11.06 1.67
CA TYR A 80 7.64 10.45 0.44
C TYR A 80 6.87 11.06 -0.72
N THR A 81 7.40 10.99 -1.94
CA THR A 81 6.68 11.37 -3.16
C THR A 81 6.63 10.19 -4.11
N ILE A 82 5.43 9.81 -4.52
CA ILE A 82 5.22 8.98 -5.70
C ILE A 82 5.14 9.91 -6.90
N TRP A 83 5.89 9.58 -7.93
CA TRP A 83 5.84 10.23 -9.23
C TRP A 83 5.50 9.18 -10.28
N ALA A 84 4.66 9.55 -11.24
CA ALA A 84 4.31 8.73 -12.38
C ALA A 84 4.36 9.56 -13.67
N ARG A 85 5.08 9.08 -14.67
CA ARG A 85 4.87 9.49 -16.06
C ARG A 85 3.94 8.49 -16.71
N ILE A 86 2.97 9.00 -17.46
CA ILE A 86 1.96 8.22 -18.16
C ILE A 86 1.83 8.84 -19.54
N ASP A 87 2.38 8.16 -20.53
CA ASP A 87 2.35 8.58 -21.93
C ASP A 87 1.25 7.80 -22.66
N GLY A 88 0.31 8.49 -23.29
CA GLY A 88 -0.84 7.86 -23.96
C GLY A 88 -1.96 8.86 -24.28
N PRO A 89 -3.17 8.37 -24.66
CA PRO A 89 -4.35 9.21 -24.83
C PRO A 89 -4.82 9.81 -23.50
N SER A 90 -5.88 10.63 -23.52
CA SER A 90 -6.53 11.09 -22.28
C SER A 90 -6.99 9.86 -21.47
N SER A 91 -6.63 9.80 -20.19
CA SER A 91 -7.09 8.77 -19.26
C SER A 91 -8.31 9.22 -18.45
N ASP A 92 -8.91 8.29 -17.73
CA ASP A 92 -9.77 8.62 -16.60
C ASP A 92 -8.95 9.25 -15.46
N CYS A 93 -9.64 9.87 -14.51
CA CYS A 93 -9.05 10.53 -13.35
C CYS A 93 -9.95 10.39 -12.11
N GLY A 94 -9.33 10.45 -10.94
CA GLY A 94 -10.03 10.47 -9.66
C GLY A 94 -10.49 11.88 -9.31
N THR A 95 -11.58 11.96 -8.55
CA THR A 95 -12.09 13.18 -7.91
C THR A 95 -12.38 12.89 -6.44
N ASP A 96 -12.69 13.94 -5.68
CA ASP A 96 -13.07 13.82 -4.25
C ASP A 96 -11.98 13.18 -3.38
N GLY A 97 -10.72 13.43 -3.74
CA GLY A 97 -9.56 12.98 -2.99
C GLY A 97 -9.51 13.59 -1.59
N ARG A 98 -8.77 12.92 -0.69
CA ARG A 98 -8.71 13.24 0.74
C ARG A 98 -7.27 13.45 1.17
N SER A 99 -7.05 14.47 1.99
CA SER A 99 -5.74 14.73 2.61
C SER A 99 -5.37 13.72 3.69
N SER A 100 -6.33 12.93 4.18
CA SER A 100 -6.09 11.85 5.13
C SER A 100 -7.06 10.70 4.90
N VAL A 101 -6.53 9.48 4.95
CA VAL A 101 -7.28 8.23 4.80
C VAL A 101 -6.80 7.24 5.87
N THR A 102 -7.73 6.68 6.62
CA THR A 102 -7.49 5.51 7.48
C THR A 102 -7.93 4.27 6.72
N THR A 103 -7.01 3.34 6.53
CA THR A 103 -7.26 2.06 5.86
C THR A 103 -7.91 1.06 6.82
N ASP A 104 -8.51 0.00 6.28
CA ASP A 104 -9.22 -1.02 7.06
C ASP A 104 -8.30 -1.77 8.03
N ASP A 105 -6.99 -1.87 7.71
CA ASP A 105 -5.96 -2.44 8.55
C ASP A 105 -5.36 -1.43 9.56
N GLY A 106 -5.92 -0.22 9.64
CA GLY A 106 -5.62 0.78 10.66
C GLY A 106 -4.45 1.72 10.35
N VAL A 107 -3.86 1.67 9.14
CA VAL A 107 -2.82 2.63 8.74
C VAL A 107 -3.45 3.97 8.38
N VAL A 108 -2.91 5.06 8.93
CA VAL A 108 -3.28 6.41 8.53
C VAL A 108 -2.28 6.92 7.51
N PHE A 109 -2.78 7.19 6.30
CA PHE A 109 -2.07 7.91 5.26
C PHE A 109 -2.46 9.38 5.28
N HIS A 110 -1.48 10.24 5.13
CA HIS A 110 -1.65 11.68 4.94
C HIS A 110 -1.10 12.05 3.57
N PHE A 111 -1.82 12.89 2.84
CA PHE A 111 -1.49 13.30 1.47
C PHE A 111 -1.35 14.81 1.37
N LYS A 112 -0.42 15.25 0.52
CA LYS A 112 -0.25 16.65 0.14
C LYS A 112 0.17 16.76 -1.32
N ASN A 113 -0.09 17.92 -1.90
CA ASN A 113 0.37 18.24 -3.25
C ASN A 113 1.90 18.15 -3.32
N SER A 114 2.43 17.60 -4.40
CA SER A 114 3.88 17.55 -4.64
C SER A 114 4.31 18.65 -5.61
N HIS A 115 5.44 19.30 -5.32
CA HIS A 115 6.06 20.23 -6.27
C HIS A 115 6.62 19.53 -7.52
N LYS A 116 6.73 18.20 -7.50
CA LYS A 116 7.13 17.40 -8.67
C LYS A 116 5.98 17.16 -9.65
N CYS A 117 4.74 17.50 -9.30
CA CYS A 117 3.61 17.36 -10.20
C CYS A 117 3.58 18.52 -11.21
N ASN A 118 3.53 18.20 -12.49
CA ASN A 118 3.43 19.16 -13.60
C ASN A 118 2.25 18.88 -14.54
N ASN A 119 1.36 17.95 -14.17
CA ASN A 119 0.24 17.48 -15.00
C ASN A 119 -1.11 17.54 -14.26
N GLY A 120 -1.21 18.37 -13.23
CA GLY A 120 -2.48 18.70 -12.59
C GLY A 120 -2.94 17.79 -11.45
N THR A 121 -2.30 16.63 -11.22
CA THR A 121 -2.62 15.81 -10.04
C THR A 121 -2.35 16.59 -8.75
N ASP A 122 -3.33 16.62 -7.87
CA ASP A 122 -3.27 17.18 -6.53
C ASP A 122 -3.99 16.25 -5.53
N VAL A 123 -4.15 16.68 -4.29
CA VAL A 123 -4.83 15.88 -3.25
C VAL A 123 -6.30 15.62 -3.59
N LEU A 124 -6.94 16.48 -4.38
CA LEU A 124 -8.38 16.42 -4.63
C LEU A 124 -8.71 15.64 -5.91
N SER A 125 -7.82 15.64 -6.90
CA SER A 125 -8.09 15.03 -8.21
C SER A 125 -6.83 14.63 -8.97
N GLY A 126 -7.00 13.71 -9.94
CA GLY A 126 -5.96 13.34 -10.89
C GLY A 126 -5.63 11.85 -10.89
N GLN A 127 -4.33 11.55 -11.01
CA GLN A 127 -3.77 10.21 -11.14
C GLN A 127 -3.24 9.65 -9.81
N ILE A 128 -2.72 8.42 -9.87
CA ILE A 128 -2.21 7.66 -8.72
C ILE A 128 -3.33 7.38 -7.68
N PRO A 129 -4.46 6.78 -8.10
CA PRO A 129 -5.59 6.49 -7.20
C PRO A 129 -5.29 5.46 -6.10
N VAL A 130 -4.21 4.68 -6.22
CA VAL A 130 -3.92 3.57 -5.31
C VAL A 130 -2.43 3.56 -4.96
N ILE A 131 -2.13 3.37 -3.68
CA ILE A 131 -0.80 2.99 -3.20
C ILE A 131 -0.89 1.54 -2.72
N ILE A 132 -0.02 0.68 -3.26
CA ILE A 132 0.06 -0.73 -2.87
C ILE A 132 1.11 -0.81 -1.77
N TYR A 133 0.73 -1.28 -0.58
CA TYR A 133 1.64 -1.40 0.55
C TYR A 133 1.44 -2.68 1.36
N TYR A 134 2.44 -3.01 2.16
CA TYR A 134 2.38 -4.06 3.19
C TYR A 134 2.73 -3.47 4.55
N LEU A 135 2.01 -3.88 5.59
CA LEU A 135 2.36 -3.55 6.97
C LEU A 135 3.73 -4.15 7.34
N LYS A 136 4.61 -3.33 7.91
CA LYS A 136 5.85 -3.84 8.47
C LYS A 136 5.53 -4.41 9.85
N ALA A 137 5.64 -5.73 9.99
CA ALA A 137 5.44 -6.38 11.28
C ALA A 137 6.34 -5.71 12.35
N PRO A 138 5.80 -5.37 13.53
CA PRO A 138 6.62 -4.84 14.60
C PRO A 138 7.69 -5.87 14.95
N LYS A 139 8.97 -5.49 14.86
CA LYS A 139 10.06 -6.29 15.40
C LYS A 139 9.79 -6.43 16.90
N ILE A 140 9.34 -7.59 17.34
CA ILE A 140 9.22 -7.88 18.77
C ILE A 140 10.64 -7.96 19.30
N SER A 141 11.21 -6.83 19.72
CA SER A 141 12.31 -6.85 20.67
C SER A 141 11.77 -7.55 21.90
N SER A 142 12.37 -8.70 22.24
CA SER A 142 12.06 -9.46 23.43
C SER A 142 12.28 -8.61 24.69
N THR A 143 11.26 -7.86 25.09
CA THR A 143 11.18 -7.24 26.40
C THR A 143 9.73 -7.20 26.87
N THR A 144 9.54 -7.94 27.95
CA THR A 144 8.31 -8.33 28.63
C THR A 144 7.46 -7.17 29.18
N LYS A 145 6.13 -7.39 29.17
CA LYS A 145 5.02 -6.81 29.98
C LYS A 145 4.51 -5.39 29.66
N LEU A 146 3.25 -5.32 29.20
CA LEU A 146 2.08 -5.07 30.08
C LEU A 146 0.77 -5.38 29.35
N ILE A 147 -0.01 -6.28 29.96
CA ILE A 147 -1.34 -6.70 29.53
C ILE A 147 -2.33 -5.65 30.04
N SER A 148 -3.08 -5.01 29.14
CA SER A 148 -4.36 -4.39 29.47
C SER A 148 -5.46 -5.21 28.83
N GLN A 149 -6.40 -5.67 29.66
CA GLN A 149 -7.48 -6.57 29.31
C GLN A 149 -8.52 -5.85 28.44
N LYS A 150 -8.58 -6.19 27.15
CA LYS A 150 -9.78 -6.05 26.33
C LYS A 150 -9.62 -6.99 25.13
N GLU A 151 -10.47 -8.02 25.08
CA GLU A 151 -10.58 -9.10 24.07
C GLU A 151 -9.25 -9.59 23.47
N LYS A 152 -8.88 -10.84 23.73
CA LYS A 152 -7.67 -11.45 23.13
C LYS A 152 -7.84 -11.54 21.61
N VAL A 153 -7.53 -10.45 20.90
CA VAL A 153 -7.05 -10.50 19.54
C VAL A 153 -5.73 -11.25 19.64
N HIS A 154 -5.77 -12.55 19.35
CA HIS A 154 -4.58 -13.34 19.21
C HIS A 154 -3.91 -12.86 17.92
N ILE A 155 -3.05 -11.86 18.04
CA ILE A 155 -2.17 -11.45 16.96
C ILE A 155 -1.28 -12.67 16.69
N LEU A 156 -1.52 -13.32 15.54
CA LEU A 156 -0.73 -14.46 15.11
C LEU A 156 0.71 -13.97 14.93
N SER A 157 1.65 -14.61 15.64
CA SER A 157 3.06 -14.23 15.53
C SER A 157 3.58 -14.56 14.14
N GLN A 158 4.60 -13.84 13.70
CA GLN A 158 5.27 -14.14 12.43
C GLN A 158 5.83 -15.57 12.41
N ASP A 159 6.34 -16.05 13.54
CA ASP A 159 6.77 -17.45 13.71
C ASP A 159 5.62 -18.45 13.55
N PHE A 160 4.42 -18.10 14.00
CA PHE A 160 3.24 -18.96 13.79
C PHE A 160 2.93 -19.04 12.29
N CYS A 161 2.86 -17.90 11.60
CA CYS A 161 2.54 -17.84 10.16
C CYS A 161 3.56 -18.61 9.30
N LEU A 162 4.84 -18.60 9.68
CA LEU A 162 5.89 -19.33 8.97
C LEU A 162 5.84 -20.85 9.16
N ASN A 163 5.16 -21.34 10.20
CA ASN A 163 4.95 -22.77 10.45
C ASN A 163 3.63 -23.29 9.88
N ILE A 164 2.82 -22.45 9.23
CA ILE A 164 1.60 -22.87 8.55
C ILE A 164 1.99 -23.54 7.23
N ASN A 165 1.64 -24.81 7.09
CA ASN A 165 1.81 -25.58 5.87
C ASN A 165 0.47 -26.19 5.41
N SER A 166 0.49 -26.90 4.29
CA SER A 166 -0.72 -27.55 3.74
C SER A 166 -1.35 -28.57 4.70
N GLU A 167 -0.56 -29.20 5.56
CA GLU A 167 -1.03 -30.21 6.52
C GLU A 167 -1.83 -29.56 7.66
N CYS A 168 -1.47 -28.34 8.07
CA CYS A 168 -2.24 -27.57 9.05
C CYS A 168 -3.66 -27.28 8.55
N PHE A 169 -3.81 -26.91 7.27
CA PHE A 169 -5.13 -26.67 6.67
C PHE A 169 -5.93 -27.95 6.51
N GLN A 170 -5.28 -29.05 6.13
CA GLN A 170 -5.91 -30.35 6.00
C GLN A 170 -6.48 -30.83 7.35
N ALA A 171 -5.70 -30.72 8.42
CA ALA A 171 -6.17 -31.07 9.77
C ALA A 171 -7.35 -30.20 10.22
N LEU A 172 -7.38 -28.92 9.85
CA LEU A 172 -8.46 -28.00 10.19
C LEU A 172 -9.75 -28.33 9.44
N LEU A 173 -9.64 -28.69 8.16
CA LEU A 173 -10.75 -29.18 7.35
C LEU A 173 -11.32 -30.49 7.89
N GLU A 174 -10.47 -31.44 8.27
CA GLU A 174 -10.88 -32.71 8.89
C GLU A 174 -11.63 -32.48 10.20
N LEU A 175 -11.15 -31.55 11.03
CA LEU A 175 -11.79 -31.20 12.30
C LEU A 175 -13.15 -30.53 12.10
N LEU A 176 -13.26 -29.64 11.11
CA LEU A 176 -14.54 -29.03 10.71
C LEU A 176 -15.51 -30.09 10.21
N GLN A 177 -15.06 -31.01 9.36
CA GLN A 177 -15.89 -32.08 8.82
C GLN A 177 -16.39 -33.01 9.92
N TRP A 178 -15.51 -33.44 10.83
CA TRP A 178 -15.89 -34.24 11.99
C TRP A 178 -16.91 -33.52 12.87
N SER A 179 -16.73 -32.21 13.11
CA SER A 179 -17.66 -31.44 13.94
C SER A 179 -19.07 -31.36 13.31
N TRP A 180 -19.12 -31.25 11.99
CA TRP A 180 -20.35 -31.20 11.21
C TRP A 180 -21.08 -32.54 11.18
N GLU A 181 -20.35 -33.64 11.00
CA GLU A 181 -20.92 -34.99 11.05
C GLU A 181 -21.43 -35.34 12.44
N SER A 182 -20.67 -34.98 13.48
CA SER A 182 -21.07 -35.17 14.88
C SER A 182 -22.36 -34.42 15.20
N LEU A 183 -22.49 -33.17 14.72
CA LEU A 183 -23.71 -32.36 14.88
C LEU A 183 -24.92 -32.95 14.14
N LYS A 184 -24.72 -33.59 12.99
CA LYS A 184 -25.80 -34.27 12.25
C LYS A 184 -26.24 -35.58 12.87
N SER A 185 -25.35 -36.22 13.63
CA SER A 185 -25.58 -37.53 14.24
C SER A 185 -26.20 -37.49 15.65
N GLY A 186 -26.30 -36.30 16.25
CA GLY A 186 -27.02 -36.05 17.51
C GLY A 186 -28.38 -35.40 17.27
#